data_AF-A0A2M6W555-F1
#
_entry.id   AF-A0A2M6W555-F1
#
_cell.length_a   1.000
_cell.length_b   1.000
_cell.length_c   1.000
_cell.angle_alpha   90.00
_cell.angle_beta   90.00
_cell.angle_gamma   90.00
#
_symmetry.space_group_name_H-M   'P 1'
#
loop_
_entity.id
_entity.type
_entity.pdbx_description
1 polymer ?
#
loop_
_entity_poly.entity_id
_entity_poly.type
_entity_poly.pdbx_seq_one_letter_code
_entity_poly.pdbx_strand_id
1 'polypeptide(L)'
;MYSRRAKFTYLFLTGLFLIYLMVAVFFIKERAYSYNTNLSHPALAKMAVDLFNRQTNNTPLANRQIEWILNGSIAEDTPNRWLNHFYDPIHEVGLRGLYDSARVWAQDNHGQRSYALGDKTWQKAIADLRAGR
;
A
#
# COMPACT_ATOMS: atom_id res chain seq x y z
N MET A 1 53.17 -4.12 -22.24
CA MET A 1 53.17 -3.75 -20.80
C MET A 1 52.40 -2.44 -20.65
N TYR A 2 51.16 -2.46 -20.16
CA TYR A 2 50.34 -1.25 -20.02
C TYR A 2 50.93 -0.30 -18.96
N SER A 3 51.08 0.99 -19.29
CA SER A 3 51.62 1.97 -18.35
C SER A 3 50.68 2.14 -17.14
N ARG A 4 51.23 2.41 -15.96
CA ARG A 4 50.44 2.64 -14.73
C ARG A 4 49.38 3.74 -14.93
N ARG A 5 49.67 4.73 -15.78
CA ARG A 5 48.73 5.80 -16.17
C ARG A 5 47.53 5.25 -16.95
N ALA A 6 47.77 4.39 -17.94
CA ALA A 6 46.70 3.79 -18.74
C ALA A 6 45.80 2.83 -17.92
N LYS A 7 46.36 2.14 -16.91
CA LYS A 7 45.55 1.36 -15.95
C LYS A 7 44.66 2.24 -15.08
N PHE A 8 45.19 3.36 -14.58
CA PHE A 8 44.41 4.33 -13.79
C PHE A 8 43.27 4.95 -14.61
N THR A 9 43.56 5.37 -15.84
CA THR A 9 42.54 5.92 -16.75
C THR A 9 41.43 4.90 -17.04
N TYR A 10 41.77 3.63 -17.28
CA TYR A 10 40.77 2.59 -17.49
C TYR A 10 39.87 2.40 -16.27
N LEU A 11 40.46 2.28 -15.07
CA LEU A 11 39.69 2.12 -13.82
C LEU A 11 38.77 3.32 -13.56
N PHE A 12 39.26 4.53 -13.79
CA PHE A 12 38.48 5.76 -13.64
C PHE A 12 37.28 5.80 -14.59
N LEU A 13 37.49 5.50 -15.88
CA LEU A 13 36.42 5.46 -16.88
C LEU A 13 35.41 4.35 -16.60
N THR A 14 35.86 3.16 -16.16
CA THR A 14 34.95 2.09 -15.74
C THR A 14 34.11 2.50 -14.54
N GLY A 15 34.68 3.20 -13.57
CA GLY A 15 33.94 3.72 -12.41
C GLY A 15 32.86 4.72 -12.84
N LEU A 16 33.19 5.66 -13.72
CA LEU A 16 32.22 6.62 -14.26
C LEU A 16 31.11 5.92 -15.05
N PHE A 17 31.44 4.91 -15.84
CA PHE A 17 30.46 4.13 -16.59
C PHE A 17 29.50 3.38 -15.66
N LEU A 18 30.01 2.76 -14.60
CA LEU A 18 29.16 2.08 -13.61
C LEU A 18 28.26 3.05 -12.85
N ILE A 19 28.76 4.23 -12.48
CA ILE A 19 27.94 5.29 -11.87
C ILE A 19 26.86 5.74 -12.84
N TYR A 20 27.20 5.97 -14.11
CA TYR A 20 26.23 6.32 -15.15
C TYR A 20 25.14 5.25 -15.31
N LEU A 21 25.52 3.97 -15.38
CA LEU A 21 24.55 2.87 -15.46
C LEU A 21 23.64 2.82 -14.22
N MET A 22 24.20 3.00 -13.02
CA MET A 22 23.42 3.02 -11.79
C MET A 22 22.39 4.15 -11.82
N VAL A 23 22.80 5.35 -12.22
CA VAL A 23 21.92 6.52 -12.38
C VAL A 23 20.88 6.28 -13.46
N ALA A 24 21.25 5.72 -14.62
CA ALA A 24 20.34 5.45 -15.73
C ALA A 24 19.22 4.48 -15.32
N VAL A 25 19.52 3.43 -14.55
CA VAL A 25 18.51 2.48 -14.03
C VAL A 25 17.49 3.17 -13.12
N PHE A 26 17.87 4.20 -12.36
CA PHE A 26 16.91 4.96 -11.55
C PHE A 26 15.90 5.75 -12.39
N PHE A 27 16.27 6.12 -13.63
CA PHE A 27 15.42 6.90 -14.54
C PHE A 27 14.61 6.03 -15.52
N ILE A 28 14.97 4.76 -15.71
CA ILE A 28 14.14 3.79 -16.43
C ILE A 28 13.07 3.27 -15.47
N LYS A 29 12.03 4.07 -15.24
CA LYS A 29 10.79 3.63 -14.58
C LYS A 29 9.65 3.70 -15.58
N GLU A 30 8.97 2.58 -15.77
CA GLU A 30 7.66 2.61 -16.41
C GLU A 30 6.72 3.41 -15.51
N ARG A 31 6.04 4.41 -16.10
CA ARG A 31 5.05 5.19 -15.38
C ARG A 31 3.75 4.39 -15.35
N ALA A 32 3.37 3.93 -14.15
CA ALA A 32 2.00 3.49 -13.90
C ALA A 32 1.20 4.69 -13.40
N TYR A 33 0.05 4.95 -14.03
CA TYR A 33 -0.90 5.94 -13.54
C TYR A 33 -1.89 5.25 -12.61
N SER A 34 -1.99 5.73 -11.38
CA SER A 34 -2.99 5.28 -10.41
C SER A 34 -3.94 6.44 -10.07
N TYR A 35 -5.11 6.09 -9.54
CA TYR A 35 -5.98 7.08 -8.93
C TYR A 35 -5.32 7.66 -7.66
N ASN A 36 -5.67 8.90 -7.33
CA ASN A 36 -5.14 9.58 -6.16
C ASN A 36 -5.77 9.00 -4.88
N THR A 37 -4.96 8.38 -4.02
CA THR A 37 -5.37 7.84 -2.71
C THR A 37 -6.16 8.84 -1.86
N ASN A 38 -5.76 10.11 -1.85
CA ASN A 38 -6.41 11.15 -1.06
C ASN A 38 -7.77 11.60 -1.63
N LEU A 39 -8.12 11.13 -2.82
CA LEU A 39 -9.39 11.44 -3.48
C LEU A 39 -10.27 10.20 -3.58
N SER A 40 -9.79 9.16 -4.24
CA SER A 40 -10.61 8.02 -4.66
C SER A 40 -11.01 7.12 -3.50
N HIS A 41 -10.08 6.78 -2.61
CA HIS A 41 -10.36 5.94 -1.45
C HIS A 41 -11.40 6.57 -0.50
N PRO A 42 -11.21 7.81 -0.02
CA PRO A 42 -12.19 8.44 0.86
C PRO A 42 -13.52 8.72 0.13
N ALA A 43 -13.51 9.04 -1.16
CA ALA A 43 -14.77 9.23 -1.90
C ALA A 43 -15.59 7.94 -1.98
N LEU A 44 -14.97 6.81 -2.31
CA LEU A 44 -15.62 5.49 -2.34
C LEU A 44 -16.14 5.10 -0.95
N ALA A 45 -15.30 5.27 0.09
CA ALA A 45 -15.68 4.98 1.47
C ALA A 45 -16.86 5.85 1.93
N LYS A 46 -16.87 7.14 1.57
CA LYS A 46 -17.97 8.07 1.87
C LYS A 46 -19.26 7.65 1.18
N MET A 47 -19.21 7.24 -0.08
CA MET A 47 -20.40 6.74 -0.79
C MET A 47 -20.96 5.47 -0.13
N ALA A 48 -20.11 4.55 0.31
CA ALA A 48 -20.53 3.35 1.03
C ALA A 48 -21.21 3.69 2.37
N VAL A 49 -20.64 4.63 3.13
CA VAL A 49 -21.23 5.14 4.38
C VAL A 49 -22.57 5.82 4.12
N ASP A 50 -22.66 6.67 3.10
CA ASP A 50 -23.90 7.36 2.75
C ASP A 50 -24.99 6.36 2.34
N LEU A 51 -24.62 5.31 1.61
CA LEU A 51 -25.52 4.22 1.25
C LEU A 51 -26.03 3.49 2.50
N PHE A 52 -25.11 3.11 3.41
CA PHE A 52 -25.44 2.46 4.68
C PHE A 52 -26.42 3.31 5.50
N ASN A 53 -26.11 4.59 5.71
CA ASN A 53 -26.94 5.50 6.50
C ASN A 53 -28.32 5.75 5.88
N ARG A 54 -28.47 5.63 4.55
CA ARG A 54 -29.77 5.76 3.86
C ARG A 54 -30.61 4.48 3.88
N GLN A 55 -29.96 3.31 3.83
CA GLN A 55 -30.63 2.02 3.66
C GLN A 55 -30.86 1.26 4.97
N THR A 56 -30.22 1.68 6.05
CA THR A 56 -30.30 0.98 7.32
C THR A 56 -31.53 1.41 8.12
N ASN A 57 -32.26 0.45 8.69
CA ASN A 57 -33.22 0.70 9.77
C ASN A 57 -32.52 0.89 11.13
N ASN A 58 -31.19 0.79 11.18
CA ASN A 58 -30.40 0.97 12.39
C ASN A 58 -30.02 2.44 12.61
N THR A 59 -29.36 2.71 13.73
CA THR A 59 -28.76 4.02 14.01
C THR A 59 -27.69 4.36 12.95
N PRO A 60 -27.78 5.54 12.30
CA PRO A 60 -26.74 6.02 11.40
C PRO A 60 -25.39 6.15 12.11
N LEU A 61 -24.30 6.04 11.34
CA LEU A 61 -22.96 6.29 11.87
C LEU A 61 -22.81 7.76 12.28
N ALA A 62 -22.23 7.98 13.46
CA ALA A 62 -21.87 9.31 13.92
C ALA A 62 -20.74 9.91 13.07
N ASN A 63 -20.71 11.24 12.91
CA ASN A 63 -19.71 11.94 12.08
C ASN A 63 -18.27 11.51 12.37
N ARG A 64 -17.92 11.27 13.64
CA ARG A 64 -16.59 10.81 14.04
C ARG A 64 -16.25 9.41 13.51
N GLN A 65 -17.22 8.51 13.50
CA GLN A 65 -17.04 7.16 12.94
C GLN A 65 -16.87 7.24 11.42
N ILE A 66 -17.62 8.13 10.76
CA ILE A 66 -17.46 8.40 9.33
C ILE A 66 -16.02 8.89 9.07
N GLU A 67 -15.54 9.88 9.82
CA GLU A 67 -14.18 10.39 9.69
C GLU A 67 -13.11 9.30 9.87
N TRP A 68 -13.27 8.41 10.86
CA TRP A 68 -12.37 7.27 11.05
C TRP A 68 -12.34 6.33 9.86
N ILE A 69 -13.49 6.05 9.24
CA ILE A 69 -13.58 5.23 8.02
C ILE A 69 -12.86 5.90 6.86
N LEU A 70 -13.08 7.20 6.65
CA LEU A 70 -12.42 7.95 5.58
C LEU A 70 -10.90 7.98 5.77
N ASN A 71 -10.44 8.30 6.99
CA ASN A 71 -9.02 8.31 7.31
C ASN A 71 -8.39 6.92 7.20
N GLY A 72 -9.11 5.88 7.64
CA GLY A 72 -8.68 4.49 7.47
C GLY A 72 -8.50 4.10 6.01
N SER A 73 -9.40 4.54 5.12
CA SER A 73 -9.32 4.26 3.68
C SER A 73 -8.07 4.86 3.01
N ILE A 74 -7.61 6.02 3.49
CA ILE A 74 -6.37 6.67 3.03
C ILE A 74 -5.16 5.96 3.64
N ALA A 75 -5.21 5.70 4.95
CA ALA A 75 -4.09 5.16 5.71
C ALA A 75 -3.70 3.73 5.29
N GLU A 76 -4.63 2.98 4.69
CA GLU A 76 -4.38 1.63 4.19
C GLU A 76 -3.31 1.57 3.08
N ASP A 77 -3.13 2.64 2.32
CA ASP A 77 -2.09 2.77 1.29
C ASP A 77 -0.71 3.16 1.86
N THR A 78 -0.55 3.20 3.19
CA THR A 78 0.75 3.54 3.82
C THR A 78 1.82 2.50 3.45
N PRO A 79 3.01 2.91 2.97
CA PRO A 79 4.10 1.96 2.71
C PRO A 79 4.47 1.17 3.98
N ASN A 80 4.63 -0.15 3.94
CA ASN A 80 4.58 -1.10 2.83
C ASN A 80 3.26 -1.90 2.73
N ARG A 81 2.17 -1.45 3.38
CA ARG A 81 0.87 -2.14 3.41
C ARG A 81 0.28 -2.36 2.01
N TRP A 82 0.52 -1.42 1.09
CA TRP A 82 0.06 -1.49 -0.30
C TRP A 82 0.52 -2.74 -1.07
N LEU A 83 1.53 -3.46 -0.59
CA LEU A 83 2.06 -4.64 -1.28
C LEU A 83 1.07 -5.81 -1.20
N ASN A 84 0.17 -5.75 -0.22
CA ASN A 84 -0.87 -6.73 0.03
C ASN A 84 -2.21 -6.37 -0.65
N HIS A 85 -2.25 -5.35 -1.53
CA HIS A 85 -3.49 -4.87 -2.17
C HIS A 85 -3.86 -5.62 -3.46
N PHE A 86 -3.09 -6.64 -3.82
CA PHE A 86 -3.28 -7.38 -5.06
C PHE A 86 -4.00 -8.70 -4.79
N TYR A 87 -4.87 -9.11 -5.70
CA TYR A 87 -5.51 -10.41 -5.68
C TYR A 87 -5.74 -10.91 -7.10
N ASP A 88 -5.11 -12.02 -7.44
CA ASP A 88 -5.41 -12.81 -8.64
C ASP A 88 -6.51 -13.83 -8.29
N PRO A 89 -7.73 -13.70 -8.83
CA PRO A 89 -8.82 -14.62 -8.51
C PRO A 89 -8.70 -16.00 -9.17
N ILE A 90 -7.84 -16.17 -10.17
CA ILE A 90 -7.64 -17.46 -10.87
C ILE A 90 -6.68 -18.34 -10.06
N HIS A 91 -5.59 -17.74 -9.57
CA HIS A 91 -4.54 -18.44 -8.83
C HIS A 91 -4.62 -18.27 -7.31
N GLU A 92 -5.53 -17.40 -6.84
CA GLU A 92 -5.76 -17.06 -5.44
C GLU A 92 -4.54 -16.45 -4.70
N VAL A 93 -3.65 -15.78 -5.42
CA VAL A 93 -2.41 -15.21 -4.88
C VAL A 93 -2.40 -13.68 -4.83
N GLY A 94 -1.55 -13.12 -3.96
CA GLY A 94 -1.22 -11.70 -3.93
C GLY A 94 -0.16 -11.31 -4.96
N LEU A 95 0.47 -10.15 -4.74
CA LEU A 95 1.45 -9.59 -5.68
C LEU A 95 2.58 -10.59 -5.97
N ARG A 96 2.63 -11.08 -7.22
CA ARG A 96 3.63 -12.07 -7.71
C ARG A 96 3.68 -13.38 -6.89
N GLY A 97 2.66 -13.67 -6.07
CA GLY A 97 2.71 -14.78 -5.11
C GLY A 97 3.71 -14.61 -3.97
N LEU A 98 4.24 -13.41 -3.74
CA LEU A 98 5.23 -13.10 -2.69
C LEU A 98 4.62 -12.45 -1.45
N TYR A 99 3.41 -11.91 -1.60
CA TYR A 99 2.68 -11.19 -0.56
C TYR A 99 1.32 -11.83 -0.36
N ASP A 100 0.72 -11.58 0.80
CA ASP A 100 -0.66 -11.98 1.04
C ASP A 100 -1.57 -11.40 -0.04
N SER A 101 -2.58 -12.18 -0.44
CA SER A 101 -3.63 -11.65 -1.29
C SER A 101 -4.45 -10.61 -0.53
N ALA A 102 -5.00 -9.63 -1.24
CA ALA A 102 -5.90 -8.64 -0.65
C ALA A 102 -7.05 -9.29 0.14
N ARG A 103 -7.52 -10.46 -0.33
CA ARG A 103 -8.53 -11.29 0.34
C ARG A 103 -8.07 -11.75 1.72
N VAL A 104 -6.84 -12.25 1.84
CA VAL A 104 -6.25 -12.73 3.11
C VAL A 104 -5.86 -11.54 4.00
N TRP A 105 -5.17 -10.56 3.43
CA TRP A 105 -4.68 -9.37 4.14
C TRP A 105 -5.78 -8.60 4.86
N ALA A 106 -6.97 -8.45 4.25
CA ALA A 106 -8.10 -7.78 4.86
C ALA A 106 -8.56 -8.44 6.18
N GLN A 107 -8.20 -9.71 6.41
CA GLN A 107 -8.62 -10.51 7.55
C GLN A 107 -7.46 -10.88 8.49
N ASP A 108 -6.21 -10.63 8.10
CA ASP A 108 -5.03 -11.05 8.85
C ASP A 108 -4.68 -10.07 9.97
N ASN A 109 -5.37 -10.22 11.10
CA ASN A 109 -5.15 -9.41 12.29
C ASN A 109 -3.75 -9.60 12.90
N HIS A 110 -3.08 -10.74 12.66
CA HIS A 110 -1.76 -11.02 13.17
C HIS A 110 -0.70 -10.38 12.29
N GLY A 111 -0.74 -10.62 10.98
CA GLY A 111 0.20 -10.03 10.02
C GLY A 111 0.10 -8.51 10.00
N GLN A 112 -1.10 -7.92 10.04
CA GLN A 112 -1.21 -6.46 10.06
C GLN A 112 -0.50 -5.78 11.25
N ARG A 113 -0.30 -6.49 12.39
CA ARG A 113 0.40 -5.94 13.57
C ARG A 113 1.88 -5.69 13.35
N SER A 114 2.51 -6.42 12.41
CA SER A 114 3.92 -6.19 12.07
C SER A 114 4.11 -5.05 11.07
N TYR A 115 3.02 -4.47 10.54
CA TYR A 115 3.07 -3.34 9.61
C TYR A 115 2.80 -2.03 10.34
N ALA A 116 3.13 -0.93 9.66
CA ALA A 116 2.73 0.41 10.10
C ALA A 116 1.21 0.45 10.38
N LEU A 117 0.82 1.25 11.38
CA LEU A 117 -0.56 1.46 11.85
C LEU A 117 -1.20 0.28 12.60
N GLY A 118 -0.57 -0.89 12.60
CA GLY A 118 -1.02 -2.10 13.30
C GLY A 118 -2.26 -2.73 12.67
N ASP A 119 -3.02 -3.45 13.51
CA ASP A 119 -4.24 -4.16 13.14
C ASP A 119 -5.38 -3.20 12.77
N LYS A 120 -5.72 -3.15 11.48
CA LYS A 120 -6.83 -2.37 10.90
C LYS A 120 -7.88 -3.27 10.26
N THR A 121 -7.94 -4.53 10.66
CA THR A 121 -8.92 -5.48 10.15
C THR A 121 -10.34 -5.14 10.62
N TRP A 122 -11.34 -5.64 9.88
CA TRP A 122 -12.75 -5.49 10.25
C TRP A 122 -13.07 -6.24 11.55
N GLN A 123 -12.40 -7.35 11.85
CA GLN A 123 -12.53 -8.05 13.13
C GLN A 123 -12.10 -7.16 14.30
N LYS A 124 -10.99 -6.43 14.14
CA LYS A 124 -10.54 -5.44 15.13
C LYS A 124 -11.54 -4.31 15.29
N ALA A 125 -12.06 -3.76 14.18
CA ALA A 125 -13.06 -2.71 14.21
C ALA A 125 -14.35 -3.14 14.94
N ILE A 126 -14.83 -4.36 14.70
CA ILE A 126 -15.99 -4.92 15.40
C ILE A 126 -15.69 -5.12 16.89
N ALA A 127 -14.49 -5.62 17.24
CA ALA A 127 -14.08 -5.81 18.61
C ALA A 127 -13.99 -4.48 19.38
N ASP A 128 -13.47 -3.43 18.74
CA ASP A 128 -13.39 -2.08 19.32
C ASP A 128 -14.76 -1.47 19.53
N LEU A 129 -15.65 -1.58 18.53
CA LEU A 129 -17.03 -1.11 18.65
C LEU A 129 -17.76 -1.78 19.81
N ARG A 130 -17.60 -3.11 19.97
CA ARG A 130 -18.18 -3.86 21.09
C ARG A 130 -17.57 -3.47 22.44
N ALA A 131 -16.32 -3.04 22.46
CA ALA A 131 -15.62 -2.55 23.64
C ALA A 131 -15.85 -1.06 23.92
N GLY A 132 -16.62 -0.35 23.08
CA GLY A 132 -16.87 1.09 23.21
C GLY A 132 -15.65 1.97 22.92
N ARG A 133 -14.73 1.51 22.06
CA ARG A 133 -13.50 2.23 21.67
C ARG A 133 -13.60 2.83 20.28
#